data_AF-A0A7S0THC6-F1
#
_entry.id   AF-A0A7S0THC6-F1
#
_cell.length_a   1.000
_cell.length_b   1.000
_cell.length_c   1.000
_cell.angle_alpha   90.00
_cell.angle_beta   90.00
_cell.angle_gamma   90.00
#
_symmetry.space_group_name_H-M   'P 1'
#
loop_
_entity.id
_entity.type
_entity.pdbx_description
1 polymer ?
#
loop_
_entity_poly.entity_id
_entity_poly.type
_entity_poly.pdbx_seq_one_letter_code
_entity_poly.pdbx_strand_id
1 'polypeptide(L)'
;KQHEGSEWIAQGGLMRLAACKAGFVLVRDELYPRFDQCVMCPLGTFLDKAPVLSSRYLVASEAAVATTLCRRCPDGMRCDGGSHIVPADIQIFALDSPNASSVGPLGSCLRRMSECANSTQNKDAWFLVKDRKKRTHLNISWVLHLPLALVQGSAEKFAPPAARRQDGATGEYMAKIATKEVGSWVLEFIVDGVQLRNSPFVLRVTPAECDAASNRAPNDDG
;
A
#
# COMPACT_ATOMS: atom_id res chain seq x y z
N LYS A 1 8.12 16.28 20.97
CA LYS A 1 8.71 16.15 19.61
C LYS A 1 7.92 17.08 18.71
N GLN A 2 8.58 17.99 18.00
CA GLN A 2 7.87 18.83 17.03
C GLN A 2 7.37 17.92 15.89
N HIS A 3 6.09 18.02 15.54
CA HIS A 3 5.54 17.30 14.40
C HIS A 3 5.87 18.06 13.13
N GLU A 4 6.50 17.38 12.19
CA GLU A 4 6.86 17.94 10.88
C GLU A 4 5.59 18.43 10.15
N GLY A 5 5.59 19.69 9.72
CA GLY A 5 4.43 20.35 9.11
C GLY A 5 3.45 21.00 10.09
N SER A 6 3.84 21.21 11.36
CA SER A 6 3.12 22.12 12.26
C SER A 6 3.53 23.58 12.03
N GLU A 7 2.56 24.49 12.10
CA GLU A 7 2.81 25.93 11.99
C GLU A 7 2.77 26.55 13.38
N TRP A 8 3.67 27.50 13.65
CA TRP A 8 3.78 28.20 14.94
C TRP A 8 3.73 29.71 14.71
N ILE A 9 3.07 30.41 15.61
CA ILE A 9 2.97 31.88 15.57
C ILE A 9 3.41 32.48 16.91
N ALA A 10 3.96 33.70 16.85
CA ALA A 10 4.22 34.50 18.04
C ALA A 10 2.96 35.33 18.37
N GLN A 11 2.40 35.17 19.57
CA GLN A 11 1.24 35.93 20.04
C GLN A 11 1.50 36.41 21.47
N GLY A 12 1.53 37.72 21.69
CA GLY A 12 1.77 38.31 23.01
C GLY A 12 3.14 37.97 23.60
N GLY A 13 4.17 37.81 22.75
CA GLY A 13 5.52 37.43 23.20
C GLY A 13 5.71 35.94 23.50
N LEU A 14 4.68 35.11 23.33
CA LEU A 14 4.74 33.66 23.49
C LEU A 14 4.56 32.95 22.15
N MET A 15 5.28 31.84 21.96
CA MET A 15 5.09 30.95 20.81
C MET A 15 3.87 30.06 21.05
N ARG A 16 2.94 30.04 20.10
CA ARG A 16 1.76 29.18 20.12
C ARG A 16 1.67 28.33 18.86
N LEU A 17 1.15 27.13 19.02
CA LEU A 17 0.92 26.22 17.91
C LEU A 17 -0.29 26.73 17.12
N ALA A 18 -0.03 27.09 15.87
CA ALA A 18 -0.97 27.79 15.01
C ALA A 18 -1.89 26.81 14.27
N ALA A 19 -1.29 25.76 13.71
CA ALA A 19 -1.98 24.72 12.96
C ALA A 19 -1.29 23.37 13.13
N CYS A 20 -2.09 22.32 13.07
CA CYS A 20 -1.64 20.94 13.01
C CYS A 20 -1.72 20.42 11.57
N LYS A 21 -0.85 19.49 11.22
CA LYS A 21 -0.97 18.75 9.95
C LYS A 21 -2.32 18.02 9.88
N ALA A 22 -2.80 17.77 8.67
CA ALA A 22 -3.95 16.89 8.45
C ALA A 22 -3.80 15.60 9.29
N GLY A 23 -4.92 15.18 9.89
CA GLY A 23 -4.98 14.03 10.78
C GLY A 23 -4.72 14.32 12.25
N PHE A 24 -4.25 15.51 12.58
CA PHE A 24 -4.01 15.91 13.94
C PHE A 24 -4.94 17.06 14.34
N VAL A 25 -5.44 16.96 15.56
CA VAL A 25 -6.26 17.96 16.20
C VAL A 25 -5.38 18.83 17.09
N LEU A 26 -5.56 20.14 17.00
CA LEU A 26 -4.88 21.09 17.87
C LEU A 26 -5.54 21.09 19.26
N VAL A 27 -4.79 20.70 20.27
CA VAL A 27 -5.20 20.78 21.68
C VAL A 27 -4.40 21.90 22.33
N ARG A 28 -5.12 22.84 22.95
CA ARG A 28 -4.52 24.03 23.56
C ARG A 28 -4.64 24.02 25.06
N ASP A 29 -3.61 24.55 25.70
CA ASP A 29 -3.62 24.88 27.12
C ASP A 29 -3.61 26.40 27.27
N GLU A 30 -4.69 26.95 27.85
CA GLU A 30 -4.82 28.40 28.04
C GLU A 30 -3.87 28.94 29.11
N LEU A 31 -3.57 28.14 30.13
CA LEU A 31 -2.69 28.52 31.24
C LEU A 31 -1.22 28.39 30.85
N TYR A 32 -0.91 27.42 29.99
CA TYR A 32 0.45 27.10 29.60
C TYR A 32 0.56 26.90 28.08
N PRO A 33 0.68 27.98 27.29
CA PRO A 33 0.76 27.90 25.82
C PRO A 33 1.86 26.97 25.27
N ARG A 34 2.90 26.72 26.05
CA ARG A 34 3.97 25.77 25.73
C ARG A 34 3.52 24.30 25.68
N PHE A 35 2.34 23.98 26.21
CA PHE A 35 1.71 22.66 26.18
C PHE A 35 0.69 22.53 25.05
N ASP A 36 0.57 23.53 24.18
CA ASP A 36 -0.17 23.37 22.92
C ASP A 36 0.43 22.19 22.15
N GLN A 37 -0.41 21.23 21.76
CA GLN A 37 0.03 20.00 21.12
C GLN A 37 -0.91 19.55 20.00
N CYS A 38 -0.35 18.82 19.04
CA CYS A 38 -1.11 18.13 18.00
C CYS A 38 -1.38 16.70 18.44
N VAL A 39 -2.65 16.34 18.58
CA VAL A 39 -3.08 14.99 18.96
C VAL A 39 -3.67 14.30 17.75
N MET A 40 -3.21 13.08 17.46
CA MET A 40 -3.68 12.32 16.30
C MET A 40 -5.15 11.93 16.48
N CYS A 41 -5.95 11.99 15.40
CA CYS A 41 -7.31 11.46 15.41
C CYS A 41 -7.33 9.98 15.83
N PRO A 42 -8.27 9.55 16.68
CA PRO A 42 -8.34 8.16 17.14
C PRO A 42 -8.69 7.20 16.02
N LEU A 43 -8.44 5.90 16.27
CA LEU A 43 -8.81 4.81 15.36
C LEU A 43 -10.29 4.89 14.95
N GLY A 44 -10.57 4.66 13.67
CA GLY A 44 -11.92 4.76 13.10
C GLY A 44 -12.38 6.19 12.80
N THR A 45 -11.52 7.19 13.02
CA THR A 45 -11.79 8.58 12.65
C THR A 45 -10.64 9.16 11.82
N PHE A 46 -10.91 10.25 11.09
CA PHE A 46 -9.91 10.96 10.30
C PHE A 46 -10.14 12.47 10.29
N LEU A 47 -9.10 13.21 9.90
CA LEU A 47 -9.18 14.63 9.60
C LEU A 47 -8.41 14.94 8.30
N ASP A 48 -9.14 15.28 7.24
CA ASP A 48 -8.62 15.54 5.88
C ASP A 48 -7.89 16.88 5.76
N LYS A 49 -8.27 17.88 6.55
CA LYS A 49 -7.72 19.24 6.49
C LYS A 49 -7.11 19.63 7.83
N ALA A 50 -5.95 20.29 7.75
CA ALA A 50 -5.34 20.94 8.91
C ALA A 50 -6.35 21.87 9.60
N PRO A 51 -6.58 21.75 10.91
CA PRO A 51 -7.38 22.72 11.62
C PRO A 51 -6.65 24.06 11.58
N VAL A 52 -7.25 25.04 10.90
CA VAL A 52 -6.77 26.42 10.90
C VAL A 52 -7.32 27.11 12.14
N LEU A 53 -6.48 27.91 12.77
CA LEU A 53 -6.79 28.72 13.93
C LEU A 53 -8.03 29.60 13.67
N SER A 54 -9.19 29.16 14.13
CA SER A 54 -10.38 30.01 14.24
C SER A 54 -10.47 30.51 15.69
N SER A 55 -10.95 31.75 15.88
CA SER A 55 -11.06 32.41 17.18
C SER A 55 -12.06 31.76 18.17
N ARG A 56 -12.60 30.57 17.86
CA ARG A 56 -13.69 29.92 18.60
C ARG A 56 -13.40 28.47 19.00
N TYR A 57 -12.21 28.17 19.54
CA TYR A 57 -11.93 26.81 20.03
C TYR A 57 -12.01 26.68 21.54
N LEU A 58 -12.76 25.65 21.96
CA LEU A 58 -13.15 25.30 23.32
C LEU A 58 -11.97 24.72 24.11
N VAL A 59 -11.84 25.17 25.36
CA VAL A 59 -11.08 24.47 26.41
C VAL A 59 -11.83 23.17 26.74
N ALA A 60 -11.55 22.10 26.01
CA ALA A 60 -12.09 20.79 26.31
C ALA A 60 -10.95 19.81 26.57
N SER A 61 -11.22 18.78 27.37
CA SER A 61 -10.25 17.71 27.60
C SER A 61 -9.86 17.06 26.27
N GLU A 62 -8.63 16.56 26.21
CA GLU A 62 -8.01 15.97 25.02
C GLU A 62 -8.93 14.99 24.26
N ALA A 63 -9.67 14.16 25.00
CA ALA A 63 -10.61 13.20 24.44
C ALA A 63 -11.90 13.82 23.85
N ALA A 64 -12.39 14.92 24.43
CA ALA A 64 -13.59 15.61 23.95
C ALA A 64 -13.32 16.42 22.67
N VAL A 65 -12.13 17.02 22.55
CA VAL A 65 -11.75 17.78 21.35
C VAL A 65 -11.52 16.83 20.16
N ALA A 66 -10.84 15.71 20.38
CA ALA A 66 -10.56 14.73 19.33
C ALA A 66 -11.85 14.12 18.75
N THR A 67 -12.83 13.79 19.60
CA THR A 67 -14.09 13.19 19.14
C THR A 67 -14.99 14.16 18.38
N THR A 68 -14.88 15.46 18.63
CA THR A 68 -15.73 16.48 18.00
C THR A 68 -15.21 16.92 16.63
N LEU A 69 -13.88 16.98 16.45
CA LEU A 69 -13.28 17.47 15.20
C LEU A 69 -12.92 16.36 14.21
N CYS A 70 -12.60 15.16 14.69
CA CYS A 70 -12.34 14.04 13.80
C CYS A 70 -13.65 13.48 13.26
N ARG A 71 -13.72 13.27 11.94
CA ARG A 71 -14.90 12.68 11.30
C ARG A 71 -14.82 11.16 11.38
N ARG A 72 -15.96 10.48 11.50
CA ARG A 72 -16.01 9.01 11.40
C ARG A 72 -15.53 8.57 10.02
N CYS A 73 -14.83 7.44 9.97
CA CYS A 73 -14.39 6.86 8.71
C CYS A 73 -15.59 6.56 7.80
N PRO A 74 -15.51 6.84 6.49
CA PRO A 74 -16.57 6.50 5.54
C PRO A 74 -16.81 4.98 5.48
N ASP A 75 -18.04 4.56 5.14
CA ASP A 75 -18.38 3.14 5.08
C ASP A 75 -17.51 2.37 4.07
N GLY A 76 -16.87 1.28 4.54
CA GLY A 76 -15.93 0.47 3.75
C GLY A 76 -14.50 0.98 3.71
N MET A 77 -14.27 2.15 4.27
CA MET A 77 -12.94 2.62 4.55
C MET A 77 -12.59 2.25 5.99
N ARG A 78 -11.31 2.07 6.24
CA ARG A 78 -10.72 1.95 7.57
C ARG A 78 -9.79 3.15 7.75
N CYS A 79 -9.90 3.77 8.90
CA CYS A 79 -9.07 4.89 9.28
C CYS A 79 -8.20 4.42 10.44
N ASP A 80 -6.89 4.34 10.22
CA ASP A 80 -5.94 3.95 11.27
C ASP A 80 -5.64 5.12 12.24
N GLY A 81 -6.48 6.16 12.21
CA GLY A 81 -6.23 7.45 12.84
C GLY A 81 -5.51 8.40 11.89
N GLY A 82 -5.36 9.65 12.32
CA GLY A 82 -4.69 10.65 11.49
C GLY A 82 -5.50 11.07 10.26
N SER A 83 -4.81 11.26 9.13
CA SER A 83 -5.39 11.61 7.83
C SER A 83 -5.46 10.42 6.88
N HIS A 84 -5.07 9.24 7.35
CA HIS A 84 -4.89 8.07 6.49
C HIS A 84 -6.19 7.27 6.40
N ILE A 85 -6.83 7.34 5.24
CA ILE A 85 -8.04 6.59 4.91
C ILE A 85 -7.64 5.50 3.93
N VAL A 86 -7.90 4.24 4.30
CA VAL A 86 -7.60 3.08 3.45
C VAL A 86 -8.85 2.29 3.15
N PRO A 87 -9.05 1.80 1.91
CA PRO A 87 -10.10 0.81 1.64
C PRO A 87 -9.91 -0.42 2.53
N ALA A 88 -10.89 -0.74 3.38
CA ALA A 88 -10.81 -1.86 4.32
C ALA A 88 -11.10 -3.21 3.65
N ASP A 89 -11.70 -3.15 2.46
CA ASP A 89 -12.33 -4.24 1.75
C ASP A 89 -11.46 -4.80 0.61
N ILE A 90 -10.29 -4.21 0.36
CA ILE A 90 -9.41 -4.61 -0.73
C ILE A 90 -8.24 -5.42 -0.20
N GLN A 91 -8.08 -6.62 -0.75
CA GLN A 91 -6.97 -7.52 -0.43
C GLN A 91 -6.19 -7.83 -1.71
N ILE A 92 -4.86 -7.79 -1.62
CA ILE A 92 -3.96 -8.14 -2.72
C ILE A 92 -3.35 -9.50 -2.41
N PHE A 93 -3.44 -10.42 -3.37
CA PHE A 93 -2.80 -11.72 -3.32
C PHE A 93 -1.83 -11.81 -4.50
N ALA A 94 -0.56 -12.09 -4.22
CA ALA A 94 0.35 -12.55 -5.27
C ALA A 94 -0.10 -13.95 -5.68
N LEU A 95 -0.28 -14.18 -6.98
CA LEU A 95 -0.50 -15.52 -7.48
C LEU A 95 0.85 -16.11 -7.82
N ASP A 96 1.12 -17.32 -7.31
CA ASP A 96 2.29 -18.09 -7.72
C ASP A 96 2.18 -18.32 -9.22
N SER A 97 2.99 -17.59 -9.99
CA SER A 97 3.18 -17.93 -11.39
C SER A 97 3.95 -19.25 -11.40
N PRO A 98 3.52 -20.29 -12.11
CA PRO A 98 4.24 -21.56 -12.18
C PRO A 98 5.68 -21.39 -12.70
N ASN A 99 6.02 -20.22 -13.27
CA ASN A 99 7.35 -19.84 -13.74
C ASN A 99 8.04 -18.74 -12.90
N ALA A 100 7.40 -18.21 -11.85
CA ALA A 100 8.02 -17.28 -10.91
C ALA A 100 8.48 -18.04 -9.68
N SER A 101 9.80 -18.20 -9.59
CA SER A 101 10.48 -18.81 -8.46
C SER A 101 10.05 -18.15 -7.13
N SER A 102 9.87 -19.00 -6.13
CA SER A 102 9.22 -18.77 -4.85
C SER A 102 9.70 -17.53 -4.07
N VAL A 103 8.78 -16.96 -3.27
CA VAL A 103 9.10 -16.08 -2.13
C VAL A 103 9.63 -16.97 -0.99
N GLY A 104 10.91 -17.35 -1.05
CA GLY A 104 11.56 -18.23 -0.06
C GLY A 104 12.79 -17.59 0.61
N PRO A 105 13.13 -17.98 1.85
CA PRO A 105 14.33 -17.52 2.54
C PRO A 105 15.61 -18.03 1.86
N LEU A 106 16.63 -17.16 1.83
CA LEU A 106 17.94 -17.35 1.20
C LEU A 106 18.64 -18.65 1.66
N GLY A 107 18.56 -19.70 0.84
CA GLY A 107 19.32 -20.94 0.97
C GLY A 107 20.38 -21.07 -0.13
N SER A 108 21.63 -21.24 0.27
CA SER A 108 22.84 -21.23 -0.55
C SER A 108 22.89 -22.27 -1.69
N CYS A 109 22.88 -21.81 -2.94
CA CYS A 109 23.22 -22.62 -4.11
C CYS A 109 24.43 -21.99 -4.84
N LEU A 110 25.63 -22.37 -4.43
CA LEU A 110 26.90 -22.05 -5.11
C LEU A 110 27.31 -23.26 -5.98
N ARG A 111 26.80 -23.33 -7.22
CA ARG A 111 27.37 -24.21 -8.26
C ARG A 111 27.61 -23.41 -9.54
N ARG A 112 28.65 -23.83 -10.27
CA ARG A 112 29.32 -23.13 -11.40
C ARG A 112 28.33 -22.46 -12.36
N MET A 113 28.41 -21.13 -12.45
CA MET A 113 27.52 -20.22 -13.17
C MET A 113 27.84 -20.04 -14.67
N SER A 114 28.53 -20.98 -15.35
CA SER A 114 29.08 -20.67 -16.67
C SER A 114 28.13 -20.86 -17.87
N GLU A 115 26.93 -21.43 -17.72
CA GLU A 115 26.08 -21.78 -18.90
C GLU A 115 24.56 -21.51 -18.77
N CYS A 116 24.09 -20.78 -17.75
CA CYS A 116 22.71 -20.26 -17.77
C CYS A 116 22.68 -18.92 -18.54
N ALA A 117 22.99 -18.98 -19.83
CA ALA A 117 23.00 -17.82 -20.70
C ALA A 117 21.57 -17.28 -20.91
N ASN A 118 21.32 -16.09 -20.36
CA ASN A 118 20.55 -15.02 -21.00
C ASN A 118 19.17 -15.39 -21.57
N SER A 119 18.41 -16.24 -20.88
CA SER A 119 16.99 -16.43 -21.20
C SER A 119 16.21 -15.16 -20.82
N THR A 120 16.01 -14.28 -21.81
CA THR A 120 15.12 -13.11 -21.77
C THR A 120 13.66 -13.52 -21.79
N GLN A 121 13.28 -14.52 -20.99
CA GLN A 121 11.88 -14.87 -20.81
C GLN A 121 11.19 -13.72 -20.08
N ASN A 122 10.19 -13.12 -20.73
CA ASN A 122 9.28 -12.19 -20.07
C ASN A 122 8.65 -12.93 -18.88
N LYS A 123 9.03 -12.53 -17.67
CA LYS A 123 8.42 -13.05 -16.46
C LYS A 123 7.24 -12.15 -16.11
N ASP A 124 6.06 -12.69 -16.34
CA ASP A 124 4.80 -12.07 -15.93
C ASP A 124 4.51 -12.45 -14.47
N ALA A 125 4.41 -11.46 -13.61
CA ALA A 125 3.88 -11.59 -12.25
C ALA A 125 2.38 -11.24 -12.26
N TRP A 126 1.57 -12.09 -11.63
CA TRP A 126 0.13 -11.93 -11.58
C TRP A 126 -0.32 -11.63 -10.15
N PHE A 127 -1.17 -10.62 -9.99
CA PHE A 127 -1.74 -10.24 -8.71
C PHE A 127 -3.26 -10.26 -8.78
N LEU A 128 -3.87 -10.96 -7.85
CA LEU A 128 -5.32 -10.98 -7.66
C LEU A 128 -5.69 -9.95 -6.61
N VAL A 129 -6.46 -8.94 -7.01
CA VAL A 129 -7.02 -7.93 -6.13
C VAL A 129 -8.48 -8.27 -5.88
N LYS A 130 -8.84 -8.57 -4.63
CA LYS A 130 -10.21 -8.90 -4.22
C LYS A 130 -10.86 -7.70 -3.56
N ASP A 131 -11.98 -7.26 -4.12
CA ASP A 131 -12.89 -6.30 -3.50
C ASP A 131 -14.03 -7.03 -2.78
N ARG A 132 -13.97 -7.03 -1.44
CA ARG A 132 -15.00 -7.66 -0.60
C ARG A 132 -16.37 -7.02 -0.74
N LYS A 133 -16.46 -5.76 -1.17
CA LYS A 133 -17.74 -5.08 -1.43
C LYS A 133 -18.34 -5.37 -2.79
N LYS A 134 -17.63 -6.07 -3.69
CA LYS A 134 -18.10 -6.42 -5.03
C LYS A 134 -18.58 -5.21 -5.84
N ARG A 135 -17.91 -4.07 -5.72
CA ARG A 135 -18.19 -2.86 -6.50
C ARG A 135 -18.11 -3.18 -7.99
N THR A 136 -19.06 -2.64 -8.76
CA THR A 136 -19.16 -2.87 -10.20
C THR A 136 -18.10 -2.11 -10.99
N HIS A 137 -17.68 -0.96 -10.47
CA HIS A 137 -16.66 -0.08 -11.05
C HIS A 137 -15.60 0.22 -9.98
N LEU A 138 -14.39 -0.26 -10.21
CA LEU A 138 -13.19 0.03 -9.41
C LEU A 138 -12.08 0.34 -10.39
N ASN A 139 -11.44 1.50 -10.23
CA ASN A 139 -10.25 1.83 -10.98
C ASN A 139 -9.03 1.40 -10.18
N ILE A 140 -8.46 0.24 -10.52
CA ILE A 140 -7.27 -0.28 -9.87
C ILE A 140 -6.10 -0.08 -10.82
N SER A 141 -5.14 0.73 -10.40
CA SER A 141 -3.89 0.97 -11.11
C SER A 141 -2.70 0.51 -10.27
N TRP A 142 -1.57 0.30 -10.92
CA TRP A 142 -0.33 -0.07 -10.27
C TRP A 142 0.85 0.70 -10.87
N VAL A 143 1.86 0.95 -10.02
CA VAL A 143 3.11 1.64 -10.38
C VAL A 143 4.29 0.79 -9.90
N LEU A 144 5.13 0.37 -10.83
CA LEU A 144 6.39 -0.32 -10.56
C LEU A 144 7.54 0.69 -10.67
N HIS A 145 8.25 0.88 -9.57
CA HIS A 145 9.41 1.76 -9.50
C HIS A 145 10.68 0.99 -9.84
N LEU A 146 11.27 1.32 -10.99
CA LEU A 146 12.58 0.87 -11.43
C LEU A 146 13.62 1.96 -11.13
N PRO A 147 14.93 1.65 -11.12
CA PRO A 147 15.97 2.63 -10.76
C PRO A 147 16.01 3.84 -11.69
N LEU A 148 15.66 3.65 -12.97
CA LEU A 148 15.72 4.68 -14.01
C LEU A 148 14.38 4.90 -14.72
N ALA A 149 13.29 4.28 -14.27
CA ALA A 149 12.00 4.35 -14.93
C ALA A 149 10.82 4.09 -13.98
N LEU A 150 9.64 4.55 -14.38
CA LEU A 150 8.37 4.17 -13.77
C LEU A 150 7.55 3.42 -14.82
N VAL A 151 7.09 2.23 -14.46
CA VAL A 151 6.17 1.44 -15.30
C VAL A 151 4.81 1.44 -14.63
N GLN A 152 3.75 1.72 -15.39
CA GLN A 152 2.40 1.80 -14.86
C GLN A 152 1.46 0.89 -15.65
N GLY A 153 0.39 0.46 -14.99
CA GLY A 153 -0.69 -0.25 -15.67
C GLY A 153 -1.96 -0.28 -14.82
N SER A 154 -2.97 -0.96 -15.33
CA SER A 154 -4.25 -1.17 -14.67
C SER A 154 -4.49 -2.65 -14.38
N ALA A 155 -5.26 -2.95 -13.34
CA ALA A 155 -5.82 -4.27 -13.15
C ALA A 155 -7.12 -4.39 -13.94
N GLU A 156 -7.31 -5.51 -14.63
CA GLU A 156 -8.52 -5.80 -15.37
C GLU A 156 -9.48 -6.61 -14.51
N LYS A 157 -10.79 -6.48 -14.73
CA LYS A 157 -11.77 -7.29 -14.02
C LYS A 157 -11.54 -8.76 -14.37
N PHE A 158 -11.30 -9.60 -13.36
CA PHE A 158 -11.06 -11.01 -13.57
C PHE A 158 -12.37 -11.69 -13.99
N ALA A 159 -12.39 -12.20 -15.22
CA ALA A 159 -13.50 -12.98 -15.76
C ALA A 159 -13.15 -14.47 -15.65
N PRO A 160 -13.60 -15.20 -14.60
CA PRO A 160 -13.33 -16.62 -14.51
C PRO A 160 -13.93 -17.37 -15.71
N PRO A 161 -13.33 -18.52 -16.09
CA PRO A 161 -13.88 -19.37 -17.14
C PRO A 161 -15.36 -19.67 -16.90
N ALA A 162 -16.15 -19.73 -17.98
CA ALA A 162 -17.61 -19.86 -17.91
C ALA A 162 -18.09 -21.01 -17.00
N ALA A 163 -17.33 -22.10 -16.93
CA ALA A 163 -17.63 -23.27 -16.09
C ALA A 163 -17.61 -23.01 -14.57
N ARG A 164 -17.05 -21.88 -14.10
CA ARG A 164 -16.97 -21.51 -12.67
C ARG A 164 -17.93 -20.40 -12.24
N ARG A 165 -18.83 -19.95 -13.12
CA ARG A 165 -19.83 -18.92 -12.81
C ARG A 165 -21.02 -19.52 -12.06
N GLN A 166 -20.87 -19.77 -10.75
CA GLN A 166 -22.04 -20.10 -9.92
C GLN A 166 -22.49 -18.94 -9.02
N ASP A 167 -21.62 -17.98 -8.67
CA ASP A 167 -21.95 -16.96 -7.66
C ASP A 167 -21.63 -15.52 -8.07
N GLY A 168 -22.44 -14.91 -8.95
CA GLY A 168 -22.45 -13.46 -9.19
C GLY A 168 -21.11 -12.82 -9.56
N ALA A 169 -21.02 -11.48 -9.54
CA ALA A 169 -19.76 -10.78 -9.79
C ALA A 169 -18.78 -11.06 -8.65
N THR A 170 -17.60 -11.60 -8.97
CA THR A 170 -16.62 -12.06 -7.97
C THR A 170 -15.90 -10.92 -7.24
N GLY A 171 -15.99 -9.67 -7.72
CA GLY A 171 -15.24 -8.55 -7.16
C GLY A 171 -13.72 -8.73 -7.32
N GLU A 172 -13.29 -9.62 -8.21
CA GLU A 172 -11.89 -9.96 -8.42
C GLU A 172 -11.33 -9.22 -9.63
N TYR A 173 -10.12 -8.72 -9.48
CA TYR A 173 -9.36 -8.01 -10.51
C TYR A 173 -7.97 -8.62 -10.62
N MET A 174 -7.43 -8.64 -11.83
CA MET A 174 -6.15 -9.25 -12.16
C MET A 174 -5.21 -8.17 -12.68
N ALA A 175 -4.07 -7.99 -12.01
CA ALA A 175 -2.99 -7.16 -12.50
C ALA A 175 -1.86 -8.05 -13.05
N LYS A 176 -1.46 -7.78 -14.29
CA LYS A 176 -0.34 -8.41 -14.96
C LYS A 176 0.84 -7.45 -14.99
N ILE A 177 1.97 -7.86 -14.44
CA ILE A 177 3.17 -7.02 -14.37
C ILE A 177 4.31 -7.78 -15.06
N ALA A 178 4.74 -7.26 -16.21
CA ALA A 178 5.85 -7.83 -16.95
C ALA A 178 7.15 -7.19 -16.49
N THR A 179 8.10 -8.00 -16.01
CA THR A 179 9.45 -7.54 -15.66
C THR A 179 10.47 -8.28 -16.50
N LYS A 180 11.42 -7.55 -17.08
CA LYS A 180 12.54 -8.12 -17.86
C LYS A 180 13.79 -8.36 -17.02
N GLU A 181 13.93 -7.65 -15.91
CA GLU A 181 15.14 -7.63 -15.10
C GLU A 181 14.93 -8.35 -13.77
N VAL A 182 15.94 -9.15 -13.41
CA VAL A 182 16.10 -9.73 -12.08
C VAL A 182 16.47 -8.60 -11.11
N GLY A 183 15.82 -8.55 -9.95
CA GLY A 183 16.05 -7.46 -9.01
C GLY A 183 15.01 -7.37 -7.90
N SER A 184 15.10 -6.32 -7.11
CA SER A 184 14.10 -5.95 -6.11
C SER A 184 13.53 -4.59 -6.46
N TRP A 185 12.22 -4.54 -6.66
CA TRP A 185 11.49 -3.37 -7.13
C TRP A 185 10.43 -2.98 -6.12
N VAL A 186 10.02 -1.71 -6.13
CA VAL A 186 8.92 -1.24 -5.30
C VAL A 186 7.66 -1.22 -6.16
N LEU A 187 6.62 -1.93 -5.73
CA LEU A 187 5.35 -2.04 -6.42
C LEU A 187 4.26 -1.37 -5.58
N GLU A 188 3.57 -0.42 -6.18
CA GLU A 188 2.45 0.31 -5.61
C GLU A 188 1.15 -0.09 -6.30
N PHE A 189 0.08 -0.33 -5.52
CA PHE A 189 -1.29 -0.42 -5.99
C PHE A 189 -2.12 0.76 -5.49
N ILE A 190 -2.85 1.37 -6.41
CA ILE A 190 -3.68 2.55 -6.21
C ILE A 190 -5.11 2.20 -6.64
N VAL A 191 -6.08 2.44 -5.77
CA VAL A 191 -7.49 2.21 -6.04
C VAL A 191 -8.26 3.51 -5.95
N ASP A 192 -8.93 3.88 -7.04
CA ASP A 192 -9.69 5.12 -7.18
C ASP A 192 -8.86 6.35 -6.75
N GLY A 193 -7.56 6.34 -7.09
CA GLY A 193 -6.60 7.39 -6.76
C GLY A 193 -6.00 7.33 -5.35
N VAL A 194 -6.35 6.33 -4.54
CA VAL A 194 -5.85 6.15 -3.17
C VAL A 194 -4.95 4.92 -3.07
N GLN A 195 -3.74 5.10 -2.54
CA GLN A 195 -2.79 4.01 -2.29
C GLN A 195 -3.36 2.98 -1.29
N LEU A 196 -3.18 1.69 -1.56
CA LEU A 196 -3.66 0.60 -0.68
C LEU A 196 -2.80 0.44 0.59
N ARG A 197 -3.40 -0.04 1.69
CA ARG A 197 -2.77 -0.18 3.02
C ARG A 197 -1.51 -1.07 3.08
N ASN A 198 -1.39 -2.03 2.17
CA ASN A 198 -0.23 -2.91 2.07
C ASN A 198 0.65 -2.54 0.87
N SER A 199 0.48 -1.32 0.36
CA SER A 199 1.20 -0.74 -0.76
C SER A 199 1.92 0.53 -0.27
N PRO A 200 3.17 0.78 -0.69
CA PRO A 200 3.92 -0.04 -1.62
C PRO A 200 4.54 -1.27 -0.94
N PHE A 201 4.85 -2.31 -1.71
CA PHE A 201 5.58 -3.48 -1.23
C PHE A 201 6.72 -3.87 -2.17
N VAL A 202 7.65 -4.68 -1.68
CA VAL A 202 8.84 -5.08 -2.45
C VAL A 202 8.53 -6.30 -3.31
N LEU A 203 8.61 -6.14 -4.63
CA LEU A 203 8.59 -7.22 -5.61
C LEU A 203 10.01 -7.72 -5.85
N ARG A 204 10.28 -8.99 -5.54
CA ARG A 204 11.57 -9.63 -5.84
C ARG A 204 11.43 -10.53 -7.05
N VAL A 205 12.23 -10.28 -8.07
CA VAL A 205 12.32 -11.10 -9.27
C VAL A 205 13.65 -11.83 -9.20
N THR A 206 13.61 -13.15 -9.12
CA THR A 206 14.81 -14.00 -9.09
C THR A 206 15.01 -14.73 -10.43
N PRO A 207 16.25 -15.11 -10.76
CA PRO A 207 16.51 -16.00 -11.90
C PRO A 207 15.71 -17.29 -11.72
N ALA A 208 15.24 -17.88 -12.83
CA ALA A 208 14.68 -19.23 -12.73
C ALA A 208 15.81 -20.18 -12.32
N GLU A 209 15.53 -21.11 -11.41
CA GLU A 209 16.48 -22.20 -11.17
C GLU A 209 16.64 -22.97 -12.48
N CYS A 210 17.89 -23.12 -12.93
CA CYS A 210 18.17 -23.96 -14.08
C CYS A 210 17.91 -25.41 -13.64
N ASP A 211 16.87 -26.04 -14.19
CA ASP A 211 16.55 -27.45 -13.94
C ASP A 211 17.74 -28.32 -14.37
N ALA A 212 18.63 -28.63 -13.43
CA ALA A 212 19.79 -29.50 -13.67
C ALA A 212 19.39 -30.99 -13.91
N ALA A 213 18.08 -31.29 -13.88
CA ALA A 213 17.55 -32.65 -13.89
C ALA A 213 17.24 -33.21 -15.29
N SER A 214 17.28 -32.42 -16.37
CA SER A 214 16.93 -32.92 -17.71
C SER A 214 18.06 -33.64 -18.45
N ASN A 215 19.26 -33.77 -17.86
CA ASN A 215 20.39 -34.50 -18.47
C ASN A 215 20.57 -35.90 -17.87
N ARG A 216 19.50 -36.64 -17.57
CA ARG A 216 19.64 -38.10 -17.50
C ARG A 216 19.83 -38.59 -18.94
N ALA A 217 21.09 -38.89 -19.28
CA ALA A 217 21.38 -39.68 -20.46
C ALA A 217 20.45 -40.91 -20.45
N PRO A 218 19.80 -41.27 -21.57
CA PRO A 218 19.05 -42.50 -21.65
C PRO A 218 20.00 -43.63 -21.25
N ASN A 219 19.66 -44.37 -20.18
CA ASN A 219 20.38 -45.59 -19.85
C ASN A 219 20.23 -46.52 -21.06
N ASP A 220 21.36 -46.85 -21.67
CA ASP A 220 21.47 -47.86 -22.72
C ASP A 220 21.38 -49.22 -22.02
N ASP A 221 20.17 -49.76 -21.90
CA ASP A 221 19.94 -51.12 -21.40
C ASP A 221 20.32 -52.11 -22.52
N GLY A 222 21.56 -52.61 -22.44
CA GLY A 222 22.08 -53.71 -23.27
C GLY A 222 21.65 -55.09 -22.79
#